data_AF-A0A9P1AWY9-F1
#
_entry.id   AF-A0A9P1AWY9-F1
#
_cell.length_a   1.000
_cell.length_b   1.000
_cell.length_c   1.000
_cell.angle_alpha   90.00
_cell.angle_beta   90.00
_cell.angle_gamma   90.00
#
_symmetry.space_group_name_H-M   'P 1'
#
loop_
_entity.id
_entity.type
_entity.pdbx_description
1 polymer ?
#
loop_
_entity_poly.entity_id
_entity_poly.type
_entity_poly.pdbx_seq_one_letter_code
_entity_poly.pdbx_strand_id
1 'polypeptide(L)'
;MERDDDFDSDDELFEALGFKVIVERDTSFDKIDCEICRKSIVRKDLDAHLNACAKDSNLVYYLKMALLHILKKQDVAHIVLHTYNALRDNEPVFLVKGVCLYCETPADHRNGGCQMVSRTDYLKKVISKTEGDYFYNLSQQIRFEKKTSACIQSIKNRKELLDILDKFENSPDSVTKTDPLAKDLEEWPISPTAQIREIHEKHEKLVKAEIERVDTEKKKAQEETRKGRDHVMRGFIKYLEELDRKDPVDGRAFRH
;
A
#
# COMPACT_ATOMS: atom_id res chain seq x y z
N MET A 1 24.32 -9.98 -30.18
CA MET A 1 24.53 -9.37 -28.86
C MET A 1 23.36 -9.84 -28.02
N GLU A 2 23.57 -10.96 -27.35
CA GLU A 2 22.64 -11.55 -26.40
C GLU A 2 22.57 -10.62 -25.19
N ARG A 3 21.35 -10.28 -24.78
CA ARG A 3 21.06 -9.90 -23.39
C ARG A 3 19.89 -10.74 -22.96
N ASP A 4 20.23 -11.69 -22.11
CA ASP A 4 19.32 -12.48 -21.30
C ASP A 4 18.68 -11.50 -20.30
N ASP A 5 17.56 -10.89 -20.69
CA ASP A 5 16.59 -10.35 -19.73
C ASP A 5 15.53 -11.45 -19.46
N ASP A 6 16.01 -12.68 -19.26
CA ASP A 6 15.19 -13.78 -18.77
C ASP A 6 14.96 -13.50 -17.29
N PHE A 7 13.79 -12.97 -16.95
CA PHE A 7 13.33 -12.94 -15.57
C PHE A 7 13.17 -14.41 -15.14
N ASP A 8 14.06 -14.88 -14.26
CA ASP A 8 14.19 -16.30 -13.87
C ASP A 8 12.97 -16.80 -13.07
N SER A 9 12.09 -15.88 -12.66
CA SER A 9 10.82 -16.20 -12.01
C SER A 9 9.75 -15.13 -12.24
N ASP A 10 8.48 -15.54 -12.19
CA ASP A 10 7.34 -14.62 -12.18
C ASP A 10 7.48 -13.55 -11.07
N ASP A 11 8.12 -13.90 -9.94
CA ASP A 11 8.34 -13.03 -8.78
C ASP A 11 9.29 -11.85 -9.06
N GLU A 12 10.38 -12.05 -9.82
CA GLU A 12 11.29 -10.98 -10.24
C GLU A 12 10.62 -10.00 -11.21
N LEU A 13 9.72 -10.52 -12.06
CA LEU A 13 8.92 -9.73 -12.98
C LEU A 13 7.86 -8.89 -12.23
N PHE A 14 7.29 -9.43 -11.14
CA PHE A 14 6.42 -8.67 -10.24
C PHE A 14 7.18 -7.54 -9.54
N GLU A 15 8.36 -7.81 -8.99
CA GLU A 15 9.21 -6.78 -8.40
C GLU A 15 9.58 -5.68 -9.41
N ALA A 16 9.94 -6.07 -10.64
CA ALA A 16 10.28 -5.13 -11.71
C ALA A 16 9.10 -4.25 -12.17
N LEU A 17 7.87 -4.78 -12.17
CA LEU A 17 6.65 -4.01 -12.46
C LEU A 17 6.24 -3.05 -11.31
N GLY A 18 7.06 -2.94 -10.26
CA GLY A 18 6.79 -2.09 -9.10
C GLY A 18 5.90 -2.75 -8.04
N PHE A 19 5.67 -4.06 -8.13
CA PHE A 19 5.11 -4.85 -7.05
C PHE A 19 6.27 -5.32 -6.21
N LYS A 20 6.69 -4.51 -5.24
CA LYS A 20 7.39 -5.10 -4.10
C LYS A 20 6.39 -6.03 -3.44
N VAL A 21 6.40 -7.28 -3.87
CA VAL A 21 5.65 -8.34 -3.24
C VAL A 21 6.28 -8.39 -1.85
N ILE A 22 5.55 -7.97 -0.82
CA ILE A 22 5.92 -8.30 0.56
C ILE A 22 5.61 -9.79 0.72
N VAL A 23 6.35 -10.62 -0.02
CA VAL A 23 6.47 -12.05 0.18
C VAL A 23 7.95 -12.27 0.42
N GLU A 24 8.46 -11.61 1.46
CA GLU A 24 9.28 -12.39 2.37
C GLU A 24 8.35 -13.46 2.94
N ARG A 25 8.28 -14.59 2.22
CA ARG A 25 7.81 -15.89 2.71
C ARG A 25 8.85 -16.42 3.69
N ASP A 26 9.30 -15.57 4.60
CA ASP A 26 10.10 -16.01 5.72
C ASP A 26 9.10 -16.58 6.74
N THR A 27 8.88 -17.89 6.65
CA THR A 27 8.03 -18.65 7.57
C THR A 27 8.60 -18.70 8.99
N SER A 28 9.68 -17.96 9.27
CA SER A 28 10.36 -17.93 10.57
C SER A 28 9.84 -16.87 11.55
N PHE A 29 9.13 -15.82 11.09
CA PHE A 29 8.59 -14.79 11.98
C PHE A 29 7.08 -14.95 12.20
N ASP A 30 6.73 -15.92 13.05
CA ASP A 30 5.37 -16.11 13.57
C ASP A 30 4.89 -14.94 14.45
N LYS A 31 5.78 -13.97 14.71
CA LYS A 31 5.55 -12.81 15.58
C LYS A 31 5.76 -11.48 14.84
N ILE A 32 4.88 -10.52 15.11
CA ILE A 32 4.91 -9.15 14.62
C ILE A 32 4.88 -8.20 15.82
N ASP A 33 5.70 -7.15 15.78
CA ASP A 33 5.67 -6.11 16.80
C ASP A 33 4.57 -5.09 16.52
N CYS A 34 3.72 -4.82 17.51
CA CYS A 34 2.69 -3.79 17.38
C CYS A 34 3.30 -2.39 17.48
N GLU A 35 3.13 -1.57 16.44
CA GLU A 35 3.64 -0.21 16.44
C GLU A 35 3.06 0.71 17.53
N ILE A 36 1.89 0.37 18.10
CA ILE A 36 1.22 1.14 19.15
C ILE A 36 1.84 0.87 20.52
N CYS A 37 1.95 -0.41 20.90
CA CYS A 37 2.35 -0.83 22.24
C CYS A 37 3.71 -1.53 22.30
N ARG A 38 4.37 -1.71 21.15
CA ARG A 38 5.68 -2.37 20.97
C ARG A 38 5.76 -3.80 21.51
N LYS A 39 4.61 -4.44 21.75
CA LYS A 39 4.54 -5.85 22.13
C LYS A 39 4.71 -6.73 20.89
N SER A 40 5.47 -7.80 21.04
CA SER A 40 5.58 -8.87 20.04
C SER A 40 4.35 -9.78 20.12
N ILE A 41 3.66 -9.95 19.00
CA ILE A 41 2.34 -10.61 18.91
C ILE A 41 2.41 -11.74 17.91
N VAL A 42 1.88 -12.91 18.27
CA VAL A 42 1.74 -14.00 17.32
C VAL A 42 0.78 -13.61 16.21
N ARG A 43 1.14 -13.82 14.94
CA ARG A 43 0.40 -13.31 13.77
C ARG A 43 -1.08 -13.66 13.77
N LYS A 44 -1.44 -14.86 14.23
CA LYS A 44 -2.84 -15.33 14.37
C LYS A 44 -3.68 -14.48 15.33
N ASP A 45 -3.04 -13.85 16.32
CA ASP A 45 -3.69 -13.05 17.37
C ASP A 45 -3.66 -11.54 17.04
N LEU A 46 -3.12 -11.15 15.87
CA LEU A 46 -2.90 -9.76 15.50
C LEU A 46 -4.19 -8.95 15.43
N ASP A 47 -5.25 -9.47 14.80
CA ASP A 47 -6.54 -8.73 14.69
C ASP A 47 -7.17 -8.54 16.07
N ALA A 48 -7.20 -9.60 16.90
CA ALA A 48 -7.70 -9.52 18.27
C ALA A 48 -6.89 -8.52 19.11
N HIS A 49 -5.57 -8.53 18.99
CA HIS A 49 -4.69 -7.58 19.66
C HIS A 49 -4.96 -6.15 19.19
N LEU A 50 -5.03 -5.89 17.88
CA LEU A 50 -5.25 -4.54 17.36
C LEU A 50 -6.61 -3.99 17.78
N ASN A 51 -7.67 -4.81 17.77
CA ASN A 51 -9.00 -4.41 18.26
C ASN A 51 -8.97 -4.01 19.75
N ALA A 52 -8.16 -4.67 20.58
CA ALA A 52 -7.99 -4.31 21.99
C ALA A 52 -7.05 -3.09 22.19
N CYS A 53 -5.90 -3.09 21.52
CA CYS A 53 -4.84 -2.11 21.69
C CYS A 53 -5.20 -0.73 21.11
N ALA A 54 -6.05 -0.73 20.08
CA ALA A 54 -6.57 0.42 19.39
C ALA A 54 -8.09 0.60 19.63
N LYS A 55 -8.60 0.13 20.78
CA LYS A 55 -10.01 0.26 21.14
C LYS A 55 -10.48 1.71 20.99
N ASP A 56 -11.69 1.89 20.46
CA ASP A 56 -12.30 3.20 20.18
C ASP A 56 -11.54 4.01 19.11
N SER A 57 -10.89 3.33 18.16
CA SER A 57 -10.24 3.96 17.01
C SER A 57 -10.60 3.24 15.70
N ASN A 58 -10.38 3.92 14.58
CA ASN A 58 -10.60 3.37 13.24
C ASN A 58 -9.35 2.68 12.65
N LEU A 59 -8.32 2.39 13.47
CA LEU A 59 -7.04 1.89 12.98
C LEU A 59 -7.18 0.59 12.17
N VAL A 60 -7.91 -0.39 12.71
CA VAL A 60 -8.12 -1.70 12.07
C VAL A 60 -8.81 -1.54 10.73
N TYR A 61 -9.79 -0.63 10.63
CA TYR A 61 -10.46 -0.32 9.39
C TYR A 61 -9.49 0.27 8.35
N TYR A 62 -8.66 1.24 8.74
CA TYR A 62 -7.70 1.86 7.81
C TYR A 62 -6.66 0.86 7.29
N LEU A 63 -6.16 -0.02 8.16
CA LEU A 63 -5.25 -1.10 7.75
C LEU A 63 -5.91 -2.07 6.76
N LYS A 64 -7.14 -2.51 7.04
CA LYS A 64 -7.91 -3.39 6.13
C LYS A 64 -8.14 -2.74 4.77
N MET A 65 -8.47 -1.45 4.74
CA MET A 65 -8.68 -0.73 3.50
C MET A 65 -7.39 -0.50 2.70
N ALA A 66 -6.27 -0.21 3.37
CA ALA A 66 -4.97 -0.13 2.71
C ALA A 66 -4.61 -1.46 2.03
N LEU A 67 -4.76 -2.58 2.75
CA LEU A 67 -4.53 -3.92 2.22
C LEU A 67 -5.45 -4.25 1.04
N LEU A 68 -6.74 -3.93 1.13
CA LEU A 68 -7.68 -4.15 0.02
C LEU A 68 -7.25 -3.44 -1.25
N HIS A 69 -6.76 -2.20 -1.15
CA HIS A 69 -6.28 -1.45 -2.30
C HIS A 69 -4.94 -1.96 -2.83
N ILE A 70 -4.07 -2.51 -1.96
CA ILE A 70 -2.87 -3.25 -2.39
C ILE A 70 -3.27 -4.45 -3.25
N LEU A 71 -4.20 -5.28 -2.78
CA LEU A 71 -4.68 -6.47 -3.50
C LEU A 71 -5.30 -6.08 -4.85
N LYS A 72 -6.18 -5.08 -4.88
CA LYS A 72 -6.79 -4.60 -6.15
C LYS A 72 -5.74 -4.07 -7.13
N LYS A 73 -4.70 -3.40 -6.64
CA LYS A 73 -3.58 -2.93 -7.47
C LYS A 73 -2.79 -4.10 -8.06
N GLN A 74 -2.57 -5.16 -7.28
CA GLN A 74 -1.95 -6.40 -7.74
C GLN A 74 -2.82 -7.11 -8.78
N ASP A 75 -4.14 -7.21 -8.58
CA ASP A 75 -5.05 -7.81 -9.56
C ASP A 75 -4.93 -7.14 -10.94
N VAL A 76 -4.87 -5.80 -10.98
CA VAL A 76 -4.68 -5.05 -12.24
C VAL A 76 -3.34 -5.40 -12.90
N ALA A 77 -2.30 -5.63 -12.11
CA ALA A 77 -1.00 -6.07 -12.61
C ALA A 77 -1.04 -7.44 -13.25
N HIS A 78 -1.65 -8.39 -12.55
CA HIS A 78 -1.81 -9.76 -13.00
C HIS A 78 -2.56 -9.81 -14.33
N ILE A 79 -3.58 -8.96 -14.50
CA ILE A 79 -4.30 -8.82 -15.76
C ILE A 79 -3.36 -8.44 -16.91
N VAL A 80 -2.54 -7.41 -16.71
CA VAL A 80 -1.61 -6.93 -17.76
C VAL A 80 -0.56 -8.00 -18.07
N LEU A 81 0.02 -8.61 -17.03
CA LEU A 81 1.05 -9.63 -17.19
C LEU A 81 0.52 -10.89 -17.86
N HIS A 82 -0.61 -11.42 -17.39
CA HIS A 82 -1.26 -12.57 -18.00
C HIS A 82 -1.59 -12.30 -19.47
N THR A 83 -2.09 -11.10 -19.78
CA THR A 83 -2.36 -10.71 -21.16
C THR A 83 -1.08 -10.69 -21.98
N TYR A 84 0.01 -10.12 -21.45
CA TYR A 84 1.31 -10.12 -22.13
C TYR A 84 1.81 -11.54 -22.42
N ASN A 85 1.81 -12.44 -21.43
CA ASN A 85 2.27 -13.82 -21.61
C ASN A 85 1.43 -14.56 -22.66
N ALA A 86 0.10 -14.42 -22.61
CA ALA A 86 -0.78 -15.02 -23.62
C ALA A 86 -0.47 -14.49 -25.03
N LEU A 87 -0.29 -13.18 -25.17
CA LEU A 87 0.08 -12.57 -26.45
C LEU A 87 1.47 -13.03 -26.93
N ARG A 88 2.44 -13.12 -26.02
CA ARG A 88 3.82 -13.57 -26.29
C ARG A 88 3.84 -14.99 -26.84
N ASP A 89 3.09 -15.88 -26.20
CA ASP A 89 3.11 -17.32 -26.46
C ASP A 89 2.07 -17.74 -27.51
N ASN A 90 1.36 -16.76 -28.10
CA ASN A 90 0.22 -16.97 -29.01
C ASN A 90 -0.91 -17.81 -28.42
N GLU A 91 -1.10 -17.74 -27.11
CA GLU A 91 -2.18 -18.39 -26.39
C GLU A 91 -3.43 -17.50 -26.30
N PRO A 92 -4.62 -18.09 -26.10
CA PRO A 92 -5.84 -17.33 -25.88
C PRO A 92 -5.74 -16.36 -24.70
N VAL A 93 -6.13 -15.10 -24.93
CA VAL A 93 -6.18 -14.10 -23.87
C VAL A 93 -7.38 -14.37 -22.98
N PHE A 94 -7.11 -14.71 -21.72
CA PHE A 94 -8.16 -14.92 -20.73
C PHE A 94 -8.92 -13.61 -20.44
N LEU A 95 -10.24 -13.68 -20.54
CA LEU A 95 -11.12 -12.54 -20.28
C LEU A 95 -11.51 -12.49 -18.80
N VAL A 96 -10.89 -11.59 -18.04
CA VAL A 96 -11.26 -11.38 -16.64
C VAL A 96 -12.71 -10.92 -16.55
N LYS A 97 -13.53 -11.71 -15.83
CA LYS A 97 -14.99 -11.51 -15.69
C LYS A 97 -15.74 -11.50 -17.04
N GLY A 98 -15.19 -12.16 -18.07
CA GLY A 98 -15.80 -12.22 -19.40
C GLY A 98 -15.75 -10.89 -20.18
N VAL A 99 -14.93 -9.94 -19.76
CA VAL A 99 -14.80 -8.64 -20.42
C VAL A 99 -13.54 -8.59 -21.26
N CYS A 100 -13.69 -8.30 -22.55
CA CYS A 100 -12.57 -8.01 -23.43
C CYS A 100 -12.02 -6.60 -23.14
N LEU A 101 -10.75 -6.53 -22.73
CA LEU A 101 -10.09 -5.27 -22.44
C LEU A 101 -9.73 -4.48 -23.70
N TYR A 102 -9.79 -5.10 -24.88
CA TYR A 102 -9.68 -4.39 -26.15
C TYR A 102 -11.01 -3.75 -26.58
N CYS A 103 -12.06 -4.56 -26.73
CA CYS A 103 -13.38 -4.12 -27.22
C CYS A 103 -14.04 -3.09 -26.30
N GLU A 104 -14.74 -2.12 -26.89
CA GLU A 104 -15.45 -1.10 -26.12
C GLU A 104 -16.83 -1.61 -25.68
N THR A 105 -17.47 -2.41 -26.53
CA THR A 105 -18.74 -3.06 -26.23
C THR A 105 -18.68 -4.57 -26.41
N PRO A 106 -19.61 -5.33 -25.76
CA PRO A 106 -19.78 -6.75 -26.06
C PRO A 106 -20.13 -7.04 -27.52
N ALA A 107 -20.77 -6.11 -28.23
CA ALA A 107 -21.10 -6.26 -29.65
C ALA A 107 -19.84 -6.22 -30.53
N ASP A 108 -18.90 -5.32 -30.24
CA ASP A 108 -17.60 -5.26 -30.95
C ASP A 108 -16.80 -6.56 -30.77
N HIS A 109 -16.94 -7.17 -29.59
CA HIS A 109 -16.31 -8.45 -29.29
C HIS A 109 -16.93 -9.59 -30.10
N ARG A 110 -18.27 -9.62 -30.26
CA ARG A 110 -18.96 -10.60 -31.13
C ARG A 110 -18.54 -10.47 -32.59
N ASN A 111 -18.24 -9.26 -33.04
CA ASN A 111 -17.77 -8.99 -34.40
C ASN A 111 -16.29 -9.39 -34.61
N GLY A 112 -15.60 -9.86 -33.57
CA GLY A 112 -14.21 -10.33 -33.66
C GLY A 112 -13.20 -9.23 -33.96
N GLY A 113 -13.54 -7.94 -33.77
CA GLY A 113 -12.64 -6.83 -34.09
C GLY A 113 -11.34 -6.85 -33.28
N CYS A 114 -11.40 -7.32 -32.03
CA CYS A 114 -10.21 -7.54 -31.19
C CYS A 114 -9.33 -8.71 -31.64
N GLN A 115 -9.76 -9.48 -32.65
CA GLN A 115 -9.03 -10.63 -33.21
C GLN A 115 -8.25 -10.27 -34.47
N MET A 116 -8.36 -9.04 -34.98
CA MET A 116 -7.67 -8.61 -36.19
C MET A 116 -6.62 -7.53 -35.91
N VAL A 117 -6.15 -7.46 -34.65
CA VAL A 117 -5.22 -6.44 -34.17
C VAL A 117 -3.91 -7.10 -33.79
N SER A 118 -2.81 -6.35 -33.93
CA SER A 118 -1.49 -6.84 -33.54
C SER A 118 -1.43 -7.11 -32.03
N ARG A 119 -0.51 -8.00 -31.61
CA ARG A 119 -0.27 -8.26 -30.18
C ARG A 119 0.06 -6.96 -29.45
N THR A 120 0.89 -6.15 -30.08
CA THR A 120 1.30 -4.85 -29.60
C THR A 120 0.10 -3.91 -29.35
N ASP A 121 -0.78 -3.77 -30.33
CA ASP A 121 -1.94 -2.87 -30.24
C ASP A 121 -2.94 -3.36 -29.18
N TYR A 122 -3.09 -4.67 -29.06
CA TYR A 122 -3.92 -5.26 -28.01
C TYR A 122 -3.39 -4.87 -26.62
N LEU A 123 -2.10 -5.14 -26.35
CA LEU A 123 -1.48 -4.82 -25.07
C LEU A 123 -1.54 -3.32 -24.76
N LYS A 124 -1.29 -2.46 -25.75
CA LYS A 124 -1.40 -0.99 -25.59
C LYS A 124 -2.81 -0.57 -25.14
N LYS A 125 -3.87 -1.15 -25.70
CA LYS A 125 -5.26 -0.87 -25.28
C LYS A 125 -5.55 -1.39 -23.87
N VAL A 126 -5.06 -2.59 -23.52
CA VAL A 126 -5.20 -3.15 -22.16
C VAL A 126 -4.55 -2.26 -21.12
N ILE A 127 -3.30 -1.83 -21.36
CA ILE A 127 -2.58 -0.91 -20.47
C ILE A 127 -3.38 0.39 -20.31
N SER A 128 -3.81 0.99 -21.43
CA SER A 128 -4.57 2.25 -21.40
C SER A 128 -5.87 2.14 -20.60
N LYS A 129 -6.63 1.04 -20.72
CA LYS A 129 -7.88 0.87 -19.97
C LYS A 129 -7.67 0.59 -18.48
N THR A 130 -6.59 -0.10 -18.14
CA THR A 130 -6.30 -0.51 -16.75
C THR A 130 -5.49 0.53 -15.97
N GLU A 131 -4.90 1.50 -16.66
CA GLU A 131 -4.08 2.56 -16.06
C GLU A 131 -4.85 3.40 -15.03
N GLY A 132 -6.10 3.76 -15.34
CA GLY A 132 -6.96 4.53 -14.43
C GLY A 132 -7.24 3.78 -13.13
N ASP A 133 -7.59 2.50 -13.22
CA ASP A 133 -7.86 1.63 -12.07
C ASP A 133 -6.62 1.44 -11.20
N TYR A 134 -5.47 1.26 -11.85
CA TYR A 134 -4.19 1.16 -11.14
C TYR A 134 -3.90 2.42 -10.31
N PHE A 135 -3.94 3.61 -10.94
CA PHE A 135 -3.64 4.86 -10.26
C PHE A 135 -4.67 5.23 -9.19
N TYR A 136 -5.94 4.88 -9.41
CA TYR A 136 -6.97 5.04 -8.39
C TYR A 136 -6.65 4.21 -7.14
N ASN A 137 -6.37 2.91 -7.30
CA ASN A 137 -6.06 2.02 -6.19
C ASN A 137 -4.76 2.41 -5.47
N LEU A 138 -3.72 2.79 -6.23
CA LEU A 138 -2.50 3.34 -5.66
C LEU A 138 -2.78 4.58 -4.80
N SER A 139 -3.60 5.51 -5.30
CA SER A 139 -3.94 6.73 -4.57
C SER A 139 -4.75 6.45 -3.30
N GLN A 140 -5.69 5.50 -3.34
CA GLN A 140 -6.47 5.11 -2.17
C GLN A 140 -5.64 4.35 -1.13
N GLN A 141 -4.77 3.41 -1.56
CA GLN A 141 -3.80 2.73 -0.71
C GLN A 141 -3.08 3.77 0.17
N ILE A 142 -2.49 4.77 -0.48
CA ILE A 142 -1.67 5.76 0.22
C ILE A 142 -2.51 6.67 1.12
N ARG A 143 -3.73 7.02 0.69
CA ARG A 143 -4.67 7.77 1.55
C ARG A 143 -4.92 7.04 2.86
N PHE A 144 -5.08 5.72 2.83
CA PHE A 144 -5.32 4.92 4.03
C PHE A 144 -4.05 4.75 4.88
N GLU A 145 -2.87 4.58 4.27
CA GLU A 145 -1.59 4.57 4.99
C GLU A 145 -1.39 5.85 5.82
N LYS A 146 -1.67 7.03 5.25
CA LYS A 146 -1.63 8.31 6.00
C LYS A 146 -2.57 8.32 7.21
N LYS A 147 -3.80 7.84 7.01
CA LYS A 147 -4.80 7.76 8.08
C LYS A 147 -4.36 6.79 9.17
N THR A 148 -3.73 5.70 8.80
CA THR A 148 -3.12 4.73 9.72
C THR A 148 -2.05 5.39 10.58
N SER A 149 -1.04 6.06 9.99
CA SER A 149 0.03 6.72 10.75
C SER A 149 -0.49 7.77 11.72
N ALA A 150 -1.41 8.64 11.27
CA ALA A 150 -2.03 9.65 12.13
C ALA A 150 -2.83 9.00 13.28
N CYS A 151 -3.55 7.91 13.00
CA CYS A 151 -4.33 7.18 14.00
C CYS A 151 -3.43 6.49 15.04
N ILE A 152 -2.34 5.83 14.63
CA ILE A 152 -1.35 5.23 15.54
C ILE A 152 -0.79 6.30 16.48
N GLN A 153 -0.40 7.45 15.94
CA GLN A 153 0.17 8.53 16.72
C GLN A 153 -0.86 9.12 17.70
N SER A 154 -2.12 9.26 17.29
CA SER A 154 -3.21 9.68 18.17
C SER A 154 -3.44 8.71 19.34
N ILE A 155 -3.40 7.40 19.08
CA ILE A 155 -3.56 6.38 20.14
C ILE A 155 -2.40 6.43 21.12
N LYS A 156 -1.15 6.60 20.64
CA LYS A 156 0.03 6.76 21.49
C LYS A 156 -0.11 7.94 22.45
N ASN A 157 -0.54 9.09 21.93
CA ASN A 157 -0.77 10.29 22.75
C ASN A 157 -1.86 10.08 23.80
N ARG A 158 -2.98 9.46 23.43
CA ARG A 158 -4.04 9.14 24.40
C ARG A 158 -3.52 8.26 25.55
N LYS A 159 -2.64 7.28 25.25
CA LYS A 159 -2.03 6.44 26.29
C LYS A 159 -1.08 7.24 27.18
N GLU A 160 -0.23 8.09 26.60
CA GLU A 160 0.68 8.97 27.36
C GLU A 160 -0.10 9.91 28.31
N LEU A 161 -1.22 10.48 27.85
CA LEU A 161 -2.08 11.33 28.68
C LEU A 161 -2.76 10.54 29.81
N LEU A 162 -3.24 9.32 29.54
CA LEU A 162 -3.83 8.46 30.59
C LEU A 162 -2.79 8.06 31.64
N ASP A 163 -1.57 7.71 31.23
CA ASP A 163 -0.48 7.36 32.15
C ASP A 163 -0.09 8.54 33.05
N ILE A 164 -0.19 9.77 32.54
CA ILE A 164 0.08 10.98 33.33
C ILE A 164 -1.07 11.26 34.31
N LEU A 165 -2.33 11.15 33.86
CA LEU A 165 -3.48 11.30 34.74
C LEU A 165 -3.44 10.29 35.89
N ASP A 166 -3.14 9.02 35.58
CA ASP A 166 -3.02 7.96 36.59
C ASP A 166 -1.90 8.26 37.60
N LYS A 167 -0.74 8.76 37.14
CA LYS A 167 0.33 9.23 38.03
C LYS A 167 -0.09 10.39 38.91
N PHE A 168 -0.92 11.32 38.41
CA PHE A 168 -1.42 12.42 39.22
C PHE A 168 -2.43 11.95 40.28
N GLU A 169 -3.36 11.08 39.91
CA GLU A 169 -4.38 10.53 40.82
C GLU A 169 -3.76 9.64 41.90
N ASN A 170 -2.73 8.86 41.54
CA ASN A 170 -2.07 7.90 42.42
C ASN A 170 -0.73 8.38 43.01
N SER A 171 -0.32 9.63 42.77
CA SER A 171 0.87 10.17 43.43
C SER A 171 0.60 10.35 44.92
N PRO A 172 1.47 9.84 45.82
CA PRO A 172 1.31 10.00 47.27
C PRO A 172 1.34 11.46 47.74
N ASP A 173 1.72 12.40 46.88
CA ASP A 173 1.75 13.83 47.16
C ASP A 173 0.46 14.57 46.75
N SER A 174 -0.53 13.89 46.16
CA SER A 174 -1.65 14.57 45.48
C SER A 174 -2.67 15.22 46.43
N VAL A 175 -2.76 14.81 47.70
CA VAL A 175 -3.58 15.52 48.71
C VAL A 175 -3.00 15.32 50.12
N THR A 176 -2.54 16.41 50.74
CA THR A 176 -2.12 16.63 52.15
C THR A 176 -0.68 16.29 52.57
N LYS A 177 0.12 17.37 52.81
CA LYS A 177 0.82 17.69 54.09
C LYS A 177 2.11 18.51 53.89
N THR A 178 2.03 19.70 53.28
CA THR A 178 3.01 20.76 53.62
C THR A 178 2.40 22.13 53.40
N ASP A 179 2.60 23.01 54.38
CA ASP A 179 2.14 24.41 54.41
C ASP A 179 2.61 25.17 53.15
N PRO A 180 1.72 25.85 52.39
CA PRO A 180 2.08 26.53 51.14
C PRO A 180 3.11 27.68 51.27
N LEU A 181 3.47 28.07 52.49
CA LEU A 181 4.36 29.21 52.77
C LEU A 181 5.84 28.84 52.97
N ALA A 182 6.23 27.57 52.83
CA ALA A 182 7.56 27.09 53.22
C ALA A 182 8.48 26.64 52.07
N LYS A 183 8.08 26.77 50.80
CA LYS A 183 8.95 26.44 49.66
C LYS A 183 9.13 27.64 48.75
N ASP A 184 10.39 27.94 48.45
CA ASP A 184 10.81 28.96 47.50
C ASP A 184 10.09 28.76 46.15
N LEU A 185 9.62 29.88 45.57
CA LEU A 185 8.78 29.95 44.37
C LEU A 185 9.43 29.40 43.09
N GLU A 186 10.70 28.98 43.12
CA GLU A 186 11.47 28.62 41.92
C GLU A 186 11.30 27.16 41.44
N GLU A 187 10.71 26.27 42.23
CA GLU A 187 10.56 24.85 41.84
C GLU A 187 9.14 24.30 42.06
N TRP A 188 8.10 25.07 41.69
CA TRP A 188 6.78 24.46 41.55
C TRP A 188 6.79 23.54 40.33
N PRO A 189 6.41 22.25 40.48
CA PRO A 189 6.32 21.35 39.34
C PRO A 189 5.36 21.93 38.29
N ILE A 190 5.71 21.77 37.01
CA ILE A 190 4.93 22.27 35.86
C ILE A 190 3.48 21.87 36.06
N SER A 191 2.56 22.84 36.03
CA SER A 191 1.14 22.56 36.26
C SER A 191 0.64 21.46 35.30
N PRO A 192 -0.28 20.57 35.73
CA PRO A 192 -0.83 19.52 34.86
C PRO A 192 -1.36 20.08 33.53
N THR A 193 -1.98 21.26 33.56
CA THR A 193 -2.45 21.99 32.37
C THR A 193 -1.32 22.38 31.43
N ALA A 194 -0.17 22.82 31.95
CA ALA A 194 1.00 23.15 31.14
C ALA A 194 1.66 21.89 30.56
N GLN A 195 1.72 20.78 31.31
CA GLN A 195 2.19 19.48 30.79
C GLN A 195 1.28 18.96 29.66
N ILE A 196 -0.04 19.06 29.84
CA ILE A 196 -1.02 18.68 28.82
C ILE A 196 -0.84 19.53 27.54
N ARG A 197 -0.66 20.85 27.67
CA ARG A 197 -0.40 21.72 26.50
C ARG A 197 0.90 21.36 25.78
N GLU A 198 1.98 21.13 26.53
CA GLU A 198 3.27 20.74 25.95
C GLU A 198 3.17 19.42 25.18
N ILE A 199 2.42 18.45 25.72
CA ILE A 199 2.16 17.16 25.04
C ILE A 199 1.32 17.36 23.78
N HIS A 200 0.27 18.18 23.82
CA HIS A 200 -0.52 18.49 22.63
C HIS A 200 0.31 19.16 21.54
N GLU A 201 1.13 20.16 21.88
CA GLU A 201 1.99 20.84 20.92
C GLU A 201 3.08 19.91 20.34
N LYS A 202 3.70 19.09 21.19
CA LYS A 202 4.66 18.06 20.76
C LYS A 202 3.98 17.04 19.85
N HIS A 203 2.76 16.63 20.18
CA HIS A 203 1.99 15.66 19.40
C HIS A 203 1.60 16.22 18.04
N GLU A 204 1.11 17.45 17.97
CA GLU A 204 0.76 18.12 16.72
C GLU A 204 1.99 18.20 15.80
N LYS A 205 3.16 18.58 16.35
CA LYS A 205 4.43 18.57 15.63
C LYS A 205 4.81 17.18 15.12
N LEU A 206 4.68 16.14 15.97
CA LEU A 206 5.00 14.76 15.59
C LEU A 206 4.04 14.21 14.53
N VAL A 207 2.74 14.49 14.63
CA VAL A 207 1.75 14.08 13.62
C VAL A 207 2.03 14.77 12.29
N LYS A 208 2.33 16.08 12.30
CA LYS A 208 2.67 16.82 11.09
C LYS A 208 3.94 16.28 10.45
N ALA A 209 5.00 16.07 11.23
CA ALA A 209 6.26 15.51 10.77
C ALA A 209 6.08 14.09 10.21
N GLU A 210 5.27 13.25 10.84
CA GLU A 210 4.98 11.89 10.39
C GLU A 210 4.16 11.90 9.09
N ILE A 211 3.17 12.78 8.96
CA ILE A 211 2.42 12.96 7.71
C ILE A 211 3.36 13.43 6.59
N GLU A 212 4.25 14.38 6.87
CA GLU A 212 5.24 14.88 5.91
C GLU A 212 6.27 13.81 5.51
N ARG A 213 6.72 12.98 6.47
CA ARG A 213 7.60 11.83 6.22
C ARG A 213 6.91 10.82 5.29
N VAL A 214 5.68 10.43 5.63
CA VAL A 214 4.85 9.54 4.80
C VAL A 214 4.60 10.15 3.42
N ASP A 215 4.39 11.47 3.31
CA ASP A 215 4.24 12.16 2.03
C ASP A 215 5.52 12.14 1.17
N THR A 216 6.68 12.26 1.81
CA THR A 216 7.97 12.24 1.13
C THR A 216 8.31 10.83 0.64
N GLU A 217 8.18 9.83 1.52
CA GLU A 217 8.37 8.42 1.19
C GLU A 217 7.38 7.97 0.11
N LYS A 218 6.13 8.44 0.19
CA LYS A 218 5.12 8.26 -0.86
C LYS A 218 5.59 8.78 -2.20
N LYS A 219 5.97 10.06 -2.30
CA LYS A 219 6.31 10.69 -3.58
C LYS A 219 7.47 9.94 -4.23
N LYS A 220 8.44 9.53 -3.43
CA LYS A 220 9.56 8.71 -3.87
C LYS A 220 9.09 7.34 -4.37
N ALA A 221 8.27 6.62 -3.59
CA ALA A 221 7.74 5.32 -3.96
C ALA A 221 6.83 5.38 -5.20
N GLN A 222 6.01 6.43 -5.36
CA GLN A 222 5.17 6.63 -6.54
C GLN A 222 6.00 6.85 -7.80
N GLU A 223 7.05 7.68 -7.70
CA GLU A 223 7.94 7.96 -8.83
C GLU A 223 8.77 6.72 -9.21
N GLU A 224 9.27 5.97 -8.23
CA GLU A 224 9.99 4.71 -8.43
C GLU A 224 9.08 3.65 -9.07
N THR A 225 7.87 3.47 -8.53
CA THR A 225 6.86 2.54 -9.08
C THR A 225 6.49 2.93 -10.52
N ARG A 226 6.28 4.22 -10.79
CA ARG A 226 5.95 4.71 -12.13
C ARG A 226 7.08 4.44 -13.11
N LYS A 227 8.33 4.76 -12.74
CA LYS A 227 9.50 4.53 -13.59
C LYS A 227 9.72 3.04 -13.87
N GLY A 228 9.62 2.19 -12.85
CA GLY A 228 9.72 0.74 -12.98
C GLY A 228 8.66 0.19 -13.92
N ARG A 229 7.39 0.51 -13.67
CA ARG A 229 6.26 0.13 -14.56
C ARG A 229 6.50 0.58 -15.99
N ASP A 230 6.78 1.87 -16.22
CA ASP A 230 6.96 2.41 -17.57
C ASP A 230 8.17 1.79 -18.27
N HIS A 231 9.21 1.42 -17.53
CA HIS A 231 10.35 0.68 -18.08
C HIS A 231 9.94 -0.72 -18.53
N VAL A 232 9.30 -1.53 -17.66
CA VAL A 232 8.87 -2.89 -18.00
C VAL A 232 7.85 -2.90 -19.12
N MET A 233 6.83 -2.02 -19.06
CA MET A 233 5.80 -1.93 -20.11
C MET A 233 6.41 -1.56 -21.47
N ARG A 234 7.42 -0.70 -21.50
CA ARG A 234 8.17 -0.42 -22.75
C ARG A 234 8.94 -1.64 -23.23
N GLY A 235 9.51 -2.44 -22.33
CA GLY A 235 10.15 -3.72 -22.67
C GLY A 235 9.15 -4.67 -23.32
N PHE A 236 8.00 -4.89 -22.69
CA PHE A 236 6.94 -5.76 -23.20
C PHE A 236 6.46 -5.32 -24.58
N ILE A 237 6.16 -4.02 -24.75
CA ILE A 237 5.72 -3.47 -26.04
C ILE A 237 6.79 -3.69 -27.12
N LYS A 238 8.06 -3.38 -26.84
CA LYS A 238 9.14 -3.57 -27.82
C LYS A 238 9.31 -5.02 -28.23
N TYR A 239 9.21 -5.93 -27.28
CA TYR A 239 9.32 -7.36 -27.55
C TYR A 239 8.18 -7.86 -28.45
N LEU A 240 6.93 -7.49 -28.14
CA LEU A 240 5.79 -7.81 -29.00
C LEU A 240 5.91 -7.17 -30.39
N GLU A 241 6.43 -5.93 -30.50
CA GLU A 241 6.69 -5.27 -31.79
C GLU A 241 7.74 -6.00 -32.63
N GLU A 242 8.71 -6.68 -32.01
CA GLU A 242 9.67 -7.54 -32.70
C GLU A 242 9.05 -8.86 -33.15
N LEU A 243 8.22 -9.48 -32.30
CA LEU A 243 7.47 -10.68 -32.67
C LEU A 243 6.51 -10.41 -33.82
N ASP A 244 5.75 -9.32 -33.76
CA ASP A 244 4.82 -8.92 -34.84
C ASP A 244 5.56 -8.68 -36.17
N ARG A 245 6.83 -8.24 -36.14
CA ARG A 245 7.66 -8.09 -37.35
C ARG A 245 8.19 -9.41 -37.91
N LYS A 246 8.50 -10.38 -37.05
CA LYS A 246 9.10 -11.68 -37.43
C LYS A 246 8.03 -12.71 -37.81
N ASP A 247 6.96 -12.76 -37.05
CA ASP A 247 5.84 -13.68 -37.17
C ASP A 247 4.53 -12.92 -36.89
N PRO A 248 4.02 -12.19 -37.90
CA PRO A 248 2.77 -11.47 -37.78
C PRO A 248 1.62 -12.45 -37.63
N VAL A 249 1.10 -12.57 -36.40
CA VAL A 249 -0.10 -13.33 -36.11
C VAL A 249 -1.29 -12.38 -36.12
N ASP A 250 -2.15 -12.58 -37.10
CA ASP A 250 -3.50 -12.01 -37.12
C ASP A 250 -4.27 -12.71 -35.99
N GLY A 251 -4.84 -11.96 -35.03
CA GLY A 251 -5.36 -12.41 -33.73
C GLY A 251 -6.48 -13.49 -33.71
N ARG A 252 -6.62 -14.26 -34.79
CA ARG A 252 -7.37 -15.53 -34.89
C ARG A 252 -6.79 -16.65 -34.01
N ALA A 253 -5.60 -16.46 -33.43
CA ALA A 253 -4.96 -17.39 -32.49
C ALA A 253 -5.59 -17.38 -31.08
N PHE A 254 -6.41 -16.38 -30.73
CA PHE A 254 -6.96 -16.24 -29.37
C PHE A 254 -8.27 -17.03 -29.14
N ARG A 255 -8.31 -18.31 -29.53
CA ARG A 255 -9.51 -19.14 -29.41
C ARG A 255 -9.62 -19.84 -28.05
N HIS A 256 -10.76 -19.58 -27.41
CA HIS A 256 -11.46 -20.26 -26.30
C HIS A 256 -11.37 -19.57 -24.95
#